data_AF-A0A317IQX2-F1
#
_entry.id   AF-A0A317IQX2-F1
#
_cell.length_a   1.000
_cell.length_b   1.000
_cell.length_c   1.000
_cell.angle_alpha   90.00
_cell.angle_beta   90.00
_cell.angle_gamma   90.00
#
_symmetry.space_group_name_H-M   'P 1'
#
loop_
_entity.id
_entity.type
_entity.pdbx_description
1 polymer ?
#
loop_
_entity_poly.entity_id
_entity_poly.type
_entity_poly.pdbx_seq_one_letter_code
_entity_poly.pdbx_strand_id
1 'polypeptide(L)'
;MKKHHLPLMIVICLFACKSPGPRKSSEINFKNKDSANVQVSAKSDSPPNYKPYILEEPSIPPYGLDSVKALIRKITWEDDSSGDGGVEAIDVRVYKSLPIKLKFTYNMIHPESYSQMCDILPSREHEENRIYGELTDNFGEYDWSDRQIDFFKENRDSVENLMKETIEKDNIIGSNFKEAIVAINGKEMIPFLINFYNKEKKDHYILTMLMLLMKNNNYAEFMNSISYKKLYDGNEDSYSKYLIHNKANEELIIQRATNYYNGLQTK
;
A
#
# COMPACT_ATOMS: atom_id res chain seq x y z
N MET A 1 -4.29 36.61 33.81
CA MET A 1 -4.74 35.28 33.32
C MET A 1 -5.65 35.48 32.11
N LYS A 2 -5.15 35.27 30.90
CA LYS A 2 -5.96 35.12 29.69
C LYS A 2 -5.32 34.00 28.86
N LYS A 3 -6.02 32.87 28.76
CA LYS A 3 -5.63 31.72 27.93
C LYS A 3 -6.09 32.01 26.51
N HIS A 4 -5.16 32.08 25.56
CA HIS A 4 -5.48 32.03 24.14
C HIS A 4 -5.36 30.58 23.68
N HIS A 5 -6.50 30.00 23.31
CA HIS A 5 -6.56 28.74 22.58
C HIS A 5 -6.33 29.05 21.10
N LEU A 6 -5.28 28.47 20.52
CA LEU A 6 -5.02 28.44 19.09
C LEU A 6 -5.61 27.13 18.54
N PRO A 7 -6.52 27.14 17.55
CA PRO A 7 -6.94 25.91 16.90
C PRO A 7 -5.90 25.46 15.88
N LEU A 8 -5.47 24.21 16.00
CA LEU A 8 -4.64 23.48 15.05
C LEU A 8 -5.51 23.14 13.82
N MET A 9 -5.39 23.92 12.75
CA MET A 9 -5.94 23.59 11.42
C MET A 9 -5.00 22.59 10.75
N ILE A 10 -5.44 21.33 10.64
CA ILE A 10 -4.83 20.33 9.77
C ILE A 10 -5.26 20.67 8.34
N VAL A 11 -4.33 21.18 7.54
CA VAL A 11 -4.54 21.38 6.11
C VAL A 11 -4.29 20.04 5.41
N ILE A 12 -5.37 19.35 5.07
CA ILE A 12 -5.33 18.25 4.10
C ILE A 12 -5.28 18.92 2.71
N CYS A 13 -4.12 18.89 2.06
CA CYS A 13 -4.01 19.29 0.66
C CYS A 13 -4.60 18.21 -0.23
N LEU A 14 -5.91 18.28 -0.48
CA LEU A 14 -6.55 17.61 -1.61
C LEU A 14 -6.18 18.38 -2.88
N PHE A 15 -5.28 17.82 -3.69
CA PHE A 15 -5.11 18.27 -5.07
C PHE A 15 -6.27 17.72 -5.91
N ALA A 16 -7.41 18.39 -5.85
CA ALA A 16 -8.49 18.17 -6.81
C ALA A 16 -8.07 18.74 -8.18
N CYS A 17 -7.89 17.88 -9.18
CA CYS A 17 -7.65 18.32 -10.56
C CYS A 17 -8.90 19.03 -11.11
N LYS A 18 -8.70 20.28 -11.58
CA LYS A 18 -9.71 21.04 -12.33
C LYS A 18 -10.02 20.33 -13.65
N SER A 19 -11.27 19.93 -13.85
CA SER A 19 -11.77 19.37 -15.11
C SER A 19 -11.66 20.39 -16.27
N PRO A 20 -11.08 20.04 -17.43
CA PRO A 20 -11.17 20.87 -18.63
C PRO A 20 -12.53 20.67 -19.32
N GLY A 21 -13.19 21.79 -19.62
CA GLY A 21 -14.52 21.82 -20.24
C GLY A 21 -14.65 21.15 -21.62
N PRO A 22 -15.89 20.95 -22.10
CA PRO A 22 -16.18 20.04 -23.21
C PRO A 22 -15.65 20.59 -24.55
N ARG A 23 -14.88 19.76 -25.27
CA ARG A 23 -14.54 20.02 -26.68
C ARG A 23 -15.69 19.56 -27.59
N LYS A 24 -16.08 20.45 -28.50
CA LYS A 24 -17.12 20.26 -29.53
C LYS A 24 -16.86 19.01 -30.38
N SER A 25 -17.88 18.17 -30.51
CA SER A 25 -17.94 17.07 -31.47
C SER A 25 -18.11 17.62 -32.89
N SER A 26 -17.18 17.31 -33.78
CA SER A 26 -17.39 17.43 -35.23
C SER A 26 -18.13 16.20 -35.74
N GLU A 27 -19.31 16.43 -36.30
CA GLU A 27 -20.13 15.45 -37.00
C GLU A 27 -19.36 14.79 -38.15
N ILE A 28 -19.37 13.46 -38.22
CA ILE A 28 -19.08 12.73 -39.45
C ILE A 28 -20.28 11.82 -39.75
N ASN A 29 -20.90 12.12 -40.89
CA ASN A 29 -22.08 11.50 -41.45
C ASN A 29 -21.64 10.30 -42.30
N PHE A 30 -22.13 9.09 -42.05
CA PHE A 30 -22.02 7.97 -43.00
C PHE A 30 -23.31 7.15 -43.08
N LYS A 31 -23.83 7.06 -44.30
CA LYS A 31 -24.97 6.23 -44.73
C LYS A 31 -24.57 4.74 -44.81
N ASN A 32 -25.43 3.89 -44.23
CA ASN A 32 -25.83 2.51 -44.59
C ASN A 32 -24.94 1.66 -45.55
N LYS A 33 -24.48 0.49 -45.10
CA LYS A 33 -25.07 -0.85 -45.38
C LYS A 33 -24.19 -2.02 -44.89
N ASP A 34 -24.88 -3.07 -44.43
CA ASP A 34 -24.52 -4.50 -44.41
C ASP A 34 -23.36 -5.02 -43.52
N SER A 35 -23.78 -5.64 -42.40
CA SER A 35 -23.35 -6.92 -41.81
C SER A 35 -21.91 -7.42 -42.02
N ALA A 36 -21.05 -7.28 -41.00
CA ALA A 36 -20.06 -8.29 -40.60
C ALA A 36 -19.48 -7.96 -39.21
N ASN A 37 -19.31 -8.98 -38.37
CA ASN A 37 -18.63 -8.94 -37.08
C ASN A 37 -17.24 -8.26 -37.20
N VAL A 38 -16.99 -7.20 -36.41
CA VAL A 38 -15.65 -6.65 -36.21
C VAL A 38 -15.38 -6.55 -34.72
N GLN A 39 -14.55 -7.48 -34.22
CA GLN A 39 -13.84 -7.31 -32.95
C GLN A 39 -12.97 -6.07 -33.04
N VAL A 40 -13.26 -5.06 -32.23
CA VAL A 40 -12.37 -3.91 -32.04
C VAL A 40 -11.34 -4.31 -30.99
N SER A 41 -10.15 -4.68 -31.43
CA SER A 41 -8.98 -4.70 -30.55
C SER A 41 -8.54 -3.25 -30.33
N ALA A 42 -8.74 -2.75 -29.11
CA ALA A 42 -8.07 -1.54 -28.67
C ALA A 42 -6.57 -1.85 -28.55
N LYS A 43 -5.78 -1.39 -29.52
CA LYS A 43 -4.33 -1.32 -29.34
C LYS A 43 -4.04 -0.29 -28.25
N SER A 44 -3.52 -0.74 -27.12
CA SER A 44 -2.89 0.13 -26.13
C SER A 44 -1.62 0.70 -26.74
N ASP A 45 -1.54 2.01 -26.91
CA ASP A 45 -0.30 2.73 -27.24
C ASP A 45 0.62 2.76 -26.01
N SER A 46 1.05 1.59 -25.54
CA SER A 46 2.10 1.49 -24.55
C SER A 46 3.44 1.66 -25.26
N PRO A 47 4.33 2.58 -24.82
CA PRO A 47 5.65 2.72 -25.42
C PRO A 47 6.40 1.37 -25.39
N PRO A 48 7.30 1.10 -26.36
CA PRO A 48 7.81 -0.24 -26.65
C PRO A 48 8.70 -0.89 -25.57
N ASN A 49 8.77 -0.30 -24.37
CA ASN A 49 9.52 -0.80 -23.22
C ASN A 49 8.74 -0.71 -21.90
N TYR A 50 7.41 -0.71 -21.95
CA TYR A 50 6.59 -0.86 -20.76
C TYR A 50 6.72 -2.29 -20.21
N LYS A 51 7.46 -2.44 -19.11
CA LYS A 51 7.30 -3.60 -18.23
C LYS A 51 6.37 -3.17 -17.11
N PRO A 52 5.23 -3.85 -16.91
CA PRO A 52 4.36 -3.54 -15.80
C PRO A 52 5.16 -3.68 -14.50
N TYR A 53 4.85 -2.80 -13.56
CA TYR A 53 5.30 -2.88 -12.19
C TYR A 53 5.10 -4.30 -11.65
N ILE A 54 6.13 -4.91 -11.06
CA ILE A 54 5.98 -6.24 -10.47
C ILE A 54 5.19 -6.05 -9.18
N LEU A 55 3.90 -6.33 -9.24
CA LEU A 55 3.04 -6.45 -8.08
C LEU A 55 3.54 -7.66 -7.27
N GLU A 56 4.11 -7.40 -6.09
CA GLU A 56 4.36 -8.46 -5.13
C GLU A 56 3.02 -9.12 -4.76
N GLU A 57 3.00 -10.45 -4.73
CA GLU A 57 1.77 -11.19 -4.41
C GLU A 57 1.30 -10.89 -2.97
N PRO A 58 0.01 -10.58 -2.77
CA PRO A 58 -0.54 -10.38 -1.44
C PRO A 58 -0.64 -11.73 -0.70
N SER A 59 -0.44 -11.70 0.62
CA SER A 59 -0.72 -12.83 1.50
C SER A 59 -2.23 -13.03 1.62
N ILE A 60 -2.69 -14.29 1.64
CA ILE A 60 -4.10 -14.63 1.79
C ILE A 60 -4.32 -15.25 3.17
N PRO A 61 -4.86 -14.51 4.15
CA PRO A 61 -5.17 -15.08 5.45
C PRO A 61 -6.16 -16.25 5.33
N PRO A 62 -5.95 -17.36 6.04
CA PRO A 62 -6.81 -18.53 5.92
C PRO A 62 -8.14 -18.39 6.69
N TYR A 63 -8.31 -17.35 7.50
CA TYR A 63 -9.36 -17.31 8.51
C TYR A 63 -10.74 -17.04 7.91
N GLY A 64 -11.57 -18.08 7.79
CA GLY A 64 -12.92 -17.97 7.24
C GLY A 64 -12.94 -17.59 5.76
N LEU A 65 -11.86 -17.92 5.02
CA LEU A 65 -11.63 -17.48 3.65
C LEU A 65 -12.81 -17.74 2.71
N ASP A 66 -13.40 -18.93 2.75
CA ASP A 66 -14.55 -19.25 1.90
C ASP A 66 -15.78 -18.40 2.21
N SER A 67 -15.99 -18.09 3.49
CA SER A 67 -17.09 -17.21 3.93
C SER A 67 -16.85 -15.78 3.46
N VAL A 68 -15.61 -15.29 3.57
CA VAL A 68 -15.23 -13.95 3.11
C VAL A 68 -15.35 -13.85 1.58
N LYS A 69 -14.85 -14.83 0.82
CA LYS A 69 -15.03 -14.89 -0.65
C LYS A 69 -16.50 -14.96 -1.05
N ALA A 70 -17.35 -15.61 -0.26
CA ALA A 70 -18.79 -15.64 -0.49
C ALA A 70 -19.47 -14.29 -0.17
N LEU A 71 -18.95 -13.51 0.78
CA LEU A 71 -19.41 -12.14 1.07
C LEU A 71 -19.01 -11.18 -0.05
N ILE A 72 -17.74 -11.20 -0.47
CA ILE A 72 -17.21 -10.33 -1.53
C ILE A 72 -17.98 -10.52 -2.84
N ARG A 73 -18.29 -11.77 -3.22
CA ARG A 73 -19.09 -12.08 -4.43
C ARG A 73 -20.50 -11.49 -4.45
N LYS A 74 -21.01 -11.01 -3.31
CA LYS A 74 -22.34 -10.38 -3.20
C LYS A 74 -22.28 -8.86 -3.28
N ILE A 75 -21.08 -8.27 -3.29
CA ILE A 75 -20.91 -6.83 -3.44
C ILE A 75 -21.40 -6.46 -4.85
N THR A 76 -22.35 -5.53 -4.90
CA THR A 76 -22.88 -4.98 -6.15
C THR A 76 -22.23 -3.64 -6.38
N TRP A 77 -21.72 -3.44 -7.59
CA TRP A 77 -21.21 -2.14 -8.00
C TRP A 77 -22.39 -1.18 -8.18
N GLU A 78 -22.48 -0.19 -7.29
CA GLU A 78 -23.42 0.92 -7.43
C GLU A 78 -22.64 2.14 -7.91
N ASP A 79 -22.83 2.51 -9.18
CA ASP A 79 -22.28 3.73 -9.76
C ASP A 79 -22.77 4.92 -8.93
N ASP A 80 -21.87 5.53 -8.17
CA ASP A 80 -22.23 6.77 -7.52
C ASP A 80 -22.30 7.86 -8.61
N SER A 81 -23.30 8.72 -8.54
CA SER A 81 -23.49 9.75 -9.56
C SER A 81 -22.40 10.84 -9.54
N SER A 82 -21.34 10.65 -8.74
CA SER A 82 -20.18 11.52 -8.58
C SER A 82 -19.08 11.24 -9.58
N GLY A 83 -19.09 10.06 -10.24
CA GLY A 83 -18.09 9.70 -11.24
C GLY A 83 -16.74 9.27 -10.66
N ASP A 84 -16.68 9.06 -9.34
CA ASP A 84 -15.54 8.47 -8.64
C ASP A 84 -15.98 7.08 -8.13
N GLY A 85 -15.71 6.04 -8.93
CA GLY A 85 -15.75 4.61 -8.55
C GLY A 85 -16.82 4.18 -7.54
N GLY A 86 -17.87 3.49 -8.02
CA GLY A 86 -18.95 2.97 -7.19
C GLY A 86 -18.56 2.18 -5.93
N VAL A 87 -19.52 1.94 -5.04
CA VAL A 87 -19.28 1.28 -3.73
C VAL A 87 -18.92 -0.19 -3.92
N GLU A 88 -17.63 -0.52 -3.87
CA GLU A 88 -17.13 -1.90 -3.84
C GLU A 88 -17.03 -2.46 -2.41
N ALA A 89 -17.95 -2.11 -1.51
CA ALA A 89 -17.83 -2.42 -0.09
C ALA A 89 -19.04 -3.23 0.42
N ILE A 90 -18.84 -4.13 1.40
CA ILE A 90 -19.97 -4.78 2.07
C ILE A 90 -20.77 -3.77 2.92
N ASP A 91 -22.06 -4.03 3.14
CA ASP A 91 -22.94 -3.21 4.01
C ASP A 91 -22.30 -3.02 5.40
N VAL A 92 -22.36 -1.78 5.90
CA VAL A 92 -21.69 -1.39 7.16
C VAL A 92 -22.13 -2.23 8.37
N ARG A 93 -23.39 -2.70 8.42
CA ARG A 93 -23.88 -3.56 9.51
C ARG A 93 -23.27 -4.95 9.40
N VAL A 94 -23.16 -5.48 8.18
CA VAL A 94 -22.47 -6.75 7.92
C VAL A 94 -21.00 -6.62 8.34
N TYR A 95 -20.30 -5.58 7.88
CA TYR A 95 -18.90 -5.31 8.26
C TYR A 95 -18.71 -5.29 9.79
N LYS A 96 -19.51 -4.48 10.49
CA LYS A 96 -19.43 -4.35 11.95
C LYS A 96 -19.66 -5.68 12.67
N SER A 97 -20.56 -6.52 12.15
CA SER A 97 -20.89 -7.83 12.72
C SER A 97 -19.81 -8.91 12.54
N LEU A 98 -18.85 -8.71 11.64
CA LEU A 98 -17.81 -9.71 11.37
C LEU A 98 -16.92 -9.94 12.60
N PRO A 99 -16.68 -11.20 12.98
CA PRO A 99 -15.63 -11.55 13.95
C PRO A 99 -14.27 -11.04 13.48
N ILE A 100 -13.39 -10.70 14.43
CA ILE A 100 -12.07 -10.09 14.16
C ILE A 100 -11.26 -10.84 13.09
N LYS A 101 -11.25 -12.18 13.13
CA LYS A 101 -10.50 -13.00 12.17
C LYS A 101 -11.08 -12.92 10.75
N LEU A 102 -12.41 -12.91 10.59
CA LEU A 102 -13.06 -12.77 9.28
C LEU A 102 -12.88 -11.35 8.74
N LYS A 103 -12.98 -10.34 9.62
CA LYS A 103 -12.76 -8.93 9.26
C LYS A 103 -11.32 -8.68 8.81
N PHE A 104 -10.34 -9.28 9.50
CA PHE A 104 -8.94 -9.28 9.09
C PHE A 104 -8.75 -9.90 7.69
N THR A 105 -9.27 -11.12 7.47
CA THR A 105 -9.19 -11.76 6.14
C THR A 105 -9.85 -10.92 5.07
N TYR A 106 -11.03 -10.34 5.34
CA TYR A 106 -11.74 -9.47 4.41
C TYR A 106 -10.90 -8.25 4.03
N ASN A 107 -10.41 -7.49 5.00
CA ASN A 107 -9.59 -6.31 4.68
C ASN A 107 -8.32 -6.68 3.90
N MET A 108 -7.71 -7.82 4.18
CA MET A 108 -6.46 -8.23 3.52
C MET A 108 -6.63 -8.63 2.05
N ILE A 109 -7.84 -9.00 1.60
CA ILE A 109 -8.07 -9.50 0.25
C ILE A 109 -9.06 -8.66 -0.56
N HIS A 110 -9.58 -7.57 0.02
CA HIS A 110 -10.62 -6.76 -0.58
C HIS A 110 -10.44 -5.27 -0.21
N PRO A 111 -9.71 -4.48 -1.00
CA PRO A 111 -9.71 -3.02 -0.85
C PRO A 111 -11.10 -2.47 -1.21
N GLU A 112 -11.49 -1.37 -0.58
CA GLU A 112 -12.87 -0.83 -0.69
C GLU A 112 -12.94 0.55 -1.35
N SER A 113 -11.80 1.22 -1.50
CA SER A 113 -11.75 2.59 -2.00
C SER A 113 -11.06 2.62 -3.35
N TYR A 114 -11.74 3.13 -4.37
CA TYR A 114 -11.12 3.42 -5.65
C TYR A 114 -10.18 4.62 -5.52
N SER A 115 -9.01 4.53 -6.12
CA SER A 115 -7.93 5.50 -6.07
C SER A 115 -7.33 5.62 -7.47
N GLN A 116 -7.65 6.70 -8.19
CA GLN A 116 -7.11 6.93 -9.52
C GLN A 116 -5.59 7.09 -9.45
N MET A 117 -4.85 6.09 -9.92
CA MET A 117 -3.41 6.20 -10.12
C MET A 117 -3.15 7.25 -11.21
N CYS A 118 -2.82 8.47 -10.82
CA CYS A 118 -2.59 9.58 -11.75
C CYS A 118 -1.24 9.49 -12.47
N ASP A 119 -0.31 8.69 -11.97
CA ASP A 119 1.02 8.53 -12.57
C ASP A 119 1.44 7.05 -12.59
N ILE A 120 1.98 6.64 -13.74
CA ILE A 120 2.58 5.32 -13.91
C ILE A 120 3.87 5.30 -13.10
N LEU A 121 3.94 4.42 -12.10
CA LEU A 121 5.17 4.20 -11.33
C LEU A 121 6.32 3.80 -12.27
N PRO A 122 7.54 4.32 -12.04
CA PRO A 122 8.68 3.98 -12.88
C PRO A 122 9.00 2.49 -12.81
N SER A 123 9.43 1.91 -13.93
CA SER A 123 9.91 0.53 -13.99
C SER A 123 11.07 0.32 -13.00
N ARG A 124 10.99 -0.75 -12.23
CA ARG A 124 12.00 -1.17 -11.25
C ARG A 124 12.82 -2.31 -11.83
N GLU A 125 13.98 -1.99 -12.39
CA GLU A 125 14.93 -3.00 -12.90
C GLU A 125 15.92 -3.44 -11.82
N HIS A 126 16.34 -4.70 -11.85
CA HIS A 126 17.33 -5.26 -10.92
C HIS A 126 16.97 -5.04 -9.44
N GLU A 127 15.70 -5.31 -9.08
CA GLU A 127 15.19 -5.13 -7.72
C GLU A 127 15.98 -5.92 -6.69
N GLU A 128 16.51 -7.08 -7.07
CA GLU A 128 17.40 -7.91 -6.25
C GLU A 128 18.69 -7.20 -5.84
N ASN A 129 19.04 -6.07 -6.47
CA ASN A 129 20.24 -5.28 -6.14
C ASN A 129 19.90 -3.94 -5.49
N ARG A 130 18.64 -3.72 -5.08
CA ARG A 130 18.14 -2.43 -4.61
C ARG A 130 17.38 -2.56 -3.30
N ILE A 131 17.43 -1.49 -2.51
CA ILE A 131 16.62 -1.29 -1.31
C ILE A 131 15.89 0.04 -1.50
N TYR A 132 14.59 -0.01 -1.74
CA TYR A 132 13.80 1.19 -2.05
C TYR A 132 13.47 2.01 -0.80
N GLY A 133 13.14 3.29 -1.00
CA GLY A 133 12.67 4.16 0.07
C GLY A 133 11.21 3.91 0.45
N GLU A 134 10.41 3.46 -0.51
CA GLU A 134 8.96 3.24 -0.38
C GLU A 134 8.59 1.81 -0.79
N LEU A 135 7.49 1.30 -0.23
CA LEU A 135 6.93 0.00 -0.61
C LEU A 135 6.38 0.03 -2.04
N THR A 136 6.01 -1.16 -2.51
CA THR A 136 5.21 -1.31 -3.72
C THR A 136 3.75 -0.94 -3.47
N ASP A 137 3.09 -0.43 -4.50
CA ASP A 137 1.63 -0.43 -4.54
C ASP A 137 1.13 -1.89 -4.60
N ASN A 138 0.12 -2.21 -3.79
CA ASN A 138 -0.38 -3.56 -3.57
C ASN A 138 -1.76 -3.81 -4.18
N PHE A 139 -2.51 -2.75 -4.46
CA PHE A 139 -3.92 -2.82 -4.85
C PHE A 139 -4.22 -2.09 -6.16
N GLY A 140 -3.22 -1.45 -6.78
CA GLY A 140 -3.38 -0.80 -8.08
C GLY A 140 -4.21 0.46 -7.92
N GLU A 141 -5.34 0.53 -8.64
CA GLU A 141 -6.28 1.66 -8.55
C GLU A 141 -7.21 1.55 -7.33
N TYR A 142 -6.85 0.79 -6.31
CA TYR A 142 -7.65 0.62 -5.10
C TYR A 142 -6.79 0.80 -3.86
N ASP A 143 -7.42 1.18 -2.77
CA ASP A 143 -6.82 1.36 -1.47
C ASP A 143 -7.77 0.84 -0.38
N TRP A 144 -7.22 0.64 0.82
CA TRP A 144 -8.06 0.44 1.99
C TRP A 144 -8.87 1.68 2.31
N SER A 145 -10.16 1.49 2.60
CA SER A 145 -11.00 2.56 3.10
C SER A 145 -10.63 2.95 4.53
N ASP A 146 -11.10 4.13 4.97
CA ASP A 146 -10.90 4.61 6.35
C ASP A 146 -11.32 3.57 7.39
N ARG A 147 -12.45 2.87 7.20
CA ARG A 147 -12.91 1.84 8.15
C ARG A 147 -11.98 0.62 8.23
N GLN A 148 -11.29 0.30 7.14
CA GLN A 148 -10.32 -0.80 7.12
C GLN A 148 -9.03 -0.38 7.82
N ILE A 149 -8.56 0.85 7.59
CA ILE A 149 -7.41 1.43 8.28
C ILE A 149 -7.67 1.56 9.79
N ASP A 150 -8.84 2.04 10.18
CA ASP A 150 -9.26 2.15 11.57
C ASP A 150 -9.30 0.78 12.24
N PHE A 151 -9.86 -0.24 11.56
CA PHE A 151 -9.82 -1.61 12.08
C PHE A 151 -8.40 -2.06 12.40
N PHE A 152 -7.43 -1.84 11.50
CA PHE A 152 -6.05 -2.27 11.74
C PHE A 152 -5.42 -1.54 12.93
N LYS A 153 -5.64 -0.22 13.04
CA LYS A 153 -5.10 0.59 14.14
C LYS A 153 -5.71 0.23 15.49
N GLU A 154 -7.04 0.08 15.55
CA GLU A 154 -7.77 -0.23 16.77
C GLU A 154 -7.52 -1.66 17.28
N ASN A 155 -7.11 -2.57 16.39
CA ASN A 155 -6.90 -3.99 16.70
C ASN A 155 -5.44 -4.42 16.51
N ARG A 156 -4.49 -3.49 16.61
CA ARG A 156 -3.07 -3.67 16.29
C ARG A 156 -2.48 -4.99 16.79
N ASP A 157 -2.53 -5.27 18.10
CA ASP A 157 -1.92 -6.48 18.67
C ASP A 157 -2.51 -7.77 18.07
N SER A 158 -3.82 -7.78 17.85
CA SER A 158 -4.51 -8.93 17.26
C SER A 158 -4.15 -9.09 15.78
N VAL A 159 -4.09 -7.98 15.04
CA VAL A 159 -3.71 -7.94 13.63
C VAL A 159 -2.26 -8.39 13.43
N GLU A 160 -1.33 -7.90 14.26
CA GLU A 160 0.07 -8.33 14.27
C GLU A 160 0.20 -9.84 14.53
N ASN A 161 -0.55 -10.39 15.48
CA ASN A 161 -0.53 -11.83 15.77
C ASN A 161 -1.09 -12.66 14.61
N LEU A 162 -2.21 -12.24 14.00
CA LEU A 162 -2.78 -12.93 12.83
C LEU A 162 -1.83 -12.88 11.61
N MET A 163 -1.14 -11.76 11.42
CA MET A 163 -0.09 -11.65 10.40
C MET A 163 1.06 -12.61 10.70
N LYS A 164 1.62 -12.62 11.92
CA LYS A 164 2.71 -13.54 12.31
C LYS A 164 2.33 -15.00 12.08
N GLU A 165 1.16 -15.43 12.54
CA GLU A 165 0.66 -16.79 12.33
C GLU A 165 0.60 -17.16 10.84
N THR A 166 0.13 -16.24 10.01
CA THR A 166 0.02 -16.47 8.55
C THR A 166 1.40 -16.48 7.89
N ILE A 167 2.28 -15.55 8.24
CA ILE A 167 3.65 -15.44 7.72
C ILE A 167 4.46 -16.68 8.09
N GLU A 168 4.35 -17.17 9.32
CA GLU A 168 5.09 -18.35 9.78
C GLU A 168 4.61 -19.62 9.08
N LYS A 169 3.31 -19.72 8.81
CA LYS A 169 2.72 -20.84 8.09
C LYS A 169 3.17 -20.89 6.62
N ASP A 170 3.11 -19.75 5.94
CA ASP A 170 3.33 -19.69 4.48
C ASP A 170 4.78 -19.32 4.11
N ASN A 171 5.59 -18.94 5.10
CA ASN A 171 6.97 -18.47 4.98
C ASN A 171 7.14 -17.33 3.95
N ILE A 172 6.15 -16.43 3.89
CA ILE A 172 6.14 -15.25 3.01
C ILE A 172 5.51 -14.06 3.73
N ILE A 173 6.03 -12.87 3.49
CA ILE A 173 5.39 -11.60 3.89
C ILE A 173 4.86 -10.97 2.61
N GLY A 174 3.58 -11.21 2.31
CA GLY A 174 2.96 -10.63 1.13
C GLY A 174 2.86 -9.11 1.20
N SER A 175 2.65 -8.53 0.04
CA SER A 175 2.68 -7.08 -0.18
C SER A 175 1.71 -6.32 0.74
N ASN A 176 0.45 -6.76 0.79
CA ASN A 176 -0.58 -6.28 1.72
C ASN A 176 -0.16 -6.34 3.20
N PHE A 177 0.55 -7.36 3.65
CA PHE A 177 1.03 -7.42 5.04
C PHE A 177 2.12 -6.38 5.30
N LYS A 178 3.03 -6.16 4.33
CA LYS A 178 4.06 -5.14 4.45
C LYS A 178 3.44 -3.76 4.64
N GLU A 179 2.44 -3.44 3.83
CA GLU A 179 1.73 -2.17 3.92
C GLU A 179 0.93 -2.06 5.22
N ALA A 180 0.21 -3.10 5.64
CA ALA A 180 -0.53 -3.10 6.91
C ALA A 180 0.40 -2.81 8.10
N ILE A 181 1.59 -3.43 8.15
CA ILE A 181 2.59 -3.23 9.21
C ILE A 181 3.04 -1.76 9.24
N VAL A 182 3.30 -1.15 8.08
CA VAL A 182 3.70 0.26 8.00
C VAL A 182 2.54 1.19 8.37
N ALA A 183 1.32 0.90 7.90
CA ALA A 183 0.12 1.70 8.13
C ALA A 183 -0.28 1.76 9.62
N ILE A 184 -0.14 0.66 10.36
CA ILE A 184 -0.36 0.62 11.81
C ILE A 184 0.87 1.05 12.62
N ASN A 185 1.96 1.41 11.94
CA ASN A 185 3.23 1.76 12.55
C ASN A 185 3.75 0.67 13.53
N GLY A 186 3.69 -0.60 13.10
CA GLY A 186 3.93 -1.82 13.89
C GLY A 186 5.37 -2.04 14.37
N LYS A 187 5.91 -1.13 15.19
CA LYS A 187 7.29 -1.17 15.70
C LYS A 187 7.63 -2.44 16.50
N GLU A 188 6.66 -3.11 17.12
CA GLU A 188 6.81 -4.39 17.83
C GLU A 188 7.10 -5.55 16.88
N MET A 189 6.81 -5.39 15.57
CA MET A 189 7.17 -6.35 14.54
C MET A 189 8.66 -6.33 14.19
N ILE A 190 9.43 -5.31 14.57
CA ILE A 190 10.84 -5.14 14.15
C ILE A 190 11.69 -6.40 14.41
N PRO A 191 11.71 -7.01 15.62
CA PRO A 191 12.50 -8.22 15.85
C PRO A 191 12.06 -9.39 14.98
N PHE A 192 10.74 -9.54 14.78
CA PHE A 192 10.17 -10.58 13.93
C PHE A 192 10.61 -10.41 12.46
N LEU A 193 10.52 -9.19 11.93
CA LEU A 193 10.94 -8.84 10.57
C LEU A 193 12.43 -9.08 10.34
N ILE A 194 13.29 -8.64 11.28
CA ILE A 194 14.74 -8.87 11.20
C ILE A 194 15.05 -10.36 11.20
N ASN A 195 14.40 -11.13 12.08
CA ASN A 195 14.60 -12.58 12.14
C ASN A 195 14.15 -13.25 10.84
N PHE A 196 12.98 -12.90 10.32
CA PHE A 196 12.47 -13.42 9.06
C PHE A 196 13.44 -13.12 7.91
N TYR A 197 13.88 -11.87 7.78
CA TYR A 197 14.82 -11.46 6.74
C TYR A 197 16.14 -12.24 6.83
N ASN A 198 16.70 -12.39 8.03
CA ASN A 198 18.00 -13.04 8.23
C ASN A 198 18.03 -14.54 7.87
N LYS A 199 16.88 -15.20 7.74
CA LYS A 199 16.81 -16.60 7.29
C LYS A 199 17.25 -16.75 5.83
N GLU A 200 16.82 -15.84 4.96
CA GLU A 200 17.02 -15.97 3.50
C GLU A 200 17.71 -14.79 2.84
N LYS A 201 17.58 -13.58 3.39
CA LYS A 201 18.17 -12.33 2.89
C LYS A 201 17.86 -12.01 1.43
N LYS A 202 16.61 -12.25 0.99
CA LYS A 202 16.15 -12.02 -0.39
C LYS A 202 15.14 -10.89 -0.51
N ASP A 203 14.22 -10.78 0.45
CA ASP A 203 13.15 -9.78 0.42
C ASP A 203 13.68 -8.45 0.99
N HIS A 204 14.17 -7.58 0.10
CA HIS A 204 14.72 -6.27 0.47
C HIS A 204 13.63 -5.26 0.85
N TYR A 205 12.36 -5.54 0.57
CA TYR A 205 11.26 -4.70 1.08
C TYR A 205 11.08 -4.86 2.59
N ILE A 206 11.61 -5.93 3.21
CA ILE A 206 11.73 -5.98 4.67
C ILE A 206 12.66 -4.89 5.18
N LEU A 207 13.81 -4.66 4.54
CA LEU A 207 14.71 -3.55 4.91
C LEU A 207 14.02 -2.20 4.70
N THR A 208 13.20 -2.08 3.65
CA THR A 208 12.36 -0.89 3.39
C THR A 208 11.36 -0.66 4.53
N MET A 209 10.63 -1.69 4.97
CA MET A 209 9.73 -1.59 6.13
C MET A 209 10.45 -1.11 7.38
N LEU A 210 11.65 -1.65 7.68
CA LEU A 210 12.43 -1.21 8.85
C LEU A 210 12.78 0.28 8.77
N MET A 211 13.14 0.77 7.59
CA MET A 211 13.40 2.20 7.35
C MET A 211 12.13 3.05 7.52
N LEU A 212 11.01 2.60 6.97
CA LEU A 212 9.72 3.31 7.09
C LEU A 212 9.23 3.36 8.55
N LEU A 213 9.39 2.29 9.32
CA LEU A 213 9.06 2.28 10.75
C LEU A 213 9.94 3.27 11.53
N MET A 214 11.23 3.38 11.23
CA MET A 214 12.10 4.39 11.85
C MET A 214 11.70 5.82 11.44
N LYS A 215 11.36 6.03 10.16
CA LYS A 215 10.89 7.32 9.61
C LYS A 215 9.58 7.77 10.26
N ASN A 216 8.58 6.90 10.31
CA ASN A 216 7.24 7.19 10.85
C ASN A 216 7.27 7.51 12.35
N ASN A 217 8.33 7.10 13.07
CA ASN A 217 8.55 7.43 14.48
C ASN A 217 9.60 8.52 14.70
N ASN A 218 10.04 9.23 13.65
CA ASN A 218 11.02 10.30 13.72
C ASN A 218 12.33 9.90 14.44
N TYR A 219 12.81 8.67 14.21
CA TYR A 219 14.05 8.20 14.84
C TYR A 219 15.26 8.99 14.34
N ALA A 220 15.85 9.81 15.22
CA ALA A 220 16.79 10.86 14.86
C ALA A 220 18.04 10.33 14.12
N GLU A 221 18.59 9.19 14.54
CA GLU A 221 19.77 8.58 13.93
C GLU A 221 19.51 8.09 12.50
N PHE A 222 18.25 7.76 12.19
CA PHE A 222 17.86 7.47 10.81
C PHE A 222 17.60 8.76 10.02
N MET A 223 16.78 9.66 10.55
CA MET A 223 16.37 10.91 9.86
C MET A 223 17.57 11.81 9.50
N ASN A 224 18.61 11.82 10.33
CA ASN A 224 19.82 12.61 10.06
C ASN A 224 20.86 11.89 9.20
N SER A 225 20.59 10.66 8.78
CA SER A 225 21.55 9.83 8.03
C SER A 225 21.64 10.19 6.54
N ILE A 226 22.77 9.83 5.93
CA ILE A 226 22.96 9.92 4.47
C ILE A 226 21.94 9.04 3.73
N SER A 227 21.60 7.87 4.30
CA SER A 227 20.59 6.96 3.75
C SER A 227 19.23 7.66 3.63
N TYR A 228 18.79 8.32 4.70
CA TYR A 228 17.53 9.07 4.71
C TYR A 228 17.56 10.19 3.67
N LYS A 229 18.63 10.99 3.63
CA LYS A 229 18.75 12.08 2.64
C LYS A 229 18.65 11.56 1.20
N LYS A 230 19.34 10.46 0.89
CA LYS A 230 19.30 9.88 -0.45
C LYS A 230 17.92 9.37 -0.85
N LEU A 231 17.12 8.90 0.11
CA LEU A 231 15.82 8.28 -0.14
C LEU A 231 14.65 9.27 -0.08
N TYR A 232 14.71 10.27 0.80
CA TYR A 232 13.54 11.08 1.16
C TYR A 232 13.77 12.58 1.10
N ASP A 233 15.02 13.05 0.95
CA ASP A 233 15.30 14.49 0.82
C ASP A 233 15.23 14.90 -0.67
N GLY A 234 14.64 16.06 -0.94
CA GLY A 234 14.43 16.63 -2.27
C GLY A 234 12.99 16.62 -2.81
N ASN A 235 12.74 17.41 -3.87
CA ASN A 235 11.43 17.61 -4.51
C ASN A 235 11.09 16.57 -5.59
N GLU A 236 11.87 15.50 -5.70
CA GLU A 236 11.70 14.44 -6.72
C GLU A 236 11.01 13.20 -6.13
N ASP A 237 10.33 12.45 -7.00
CA ASP A 237 9.55 11.26 -6.69
C ASP A 237 10.35 10.21 -5.89
N SER A 238 9.95 10.01 -4.62
CA SER A 238 10.57 9.06 -3.70
C SER A 238 10.39 7.61 -4.13
N TYR A 239 9.39 7.28 -4.96
CA TYR A 239 9.10 5.92 -5.40
C TYR A 239 10.20 5.33 -6.30
N SER A 240 11.02 6.19 -6.91
CA SER A 240 12.15 5.82 -7.76
C SER A 240 13.48 5.69 -7.00
N LYS A 241 13.56 6.21 -5.76
CA LYS A 241 14.81 6.32 -5.01
C LYS A 241 15.15 5.01 -4.29
N TYR A 242 16.42 4.62 -4.38
CA TYR A 242 16.93 3.40 -3.77
C TYR A 242 18.37 3.51 -3.24
N LEU A 243 18.70 2.66 -2.29
CA LEU A 243 20.07 2.30 -1.93
C LEU A 243 20.50 1.07 -2.73
N ILE A 244 21.78 1.02 -3.09
CA ILE A 244 22.36 -0.21 -3.64
C ILE A 244 22.35 -1.25 -2.53
N HIS A 245 21.83 -2.45 -2.81
CA HIS A 245 21.94 -3.55 -1.88
C HIS A 245 23.39 -4.00 -1.78
N ASN A 246 23.92 -3.97 -0.56
CA ASN A 246 25.21 -4.52 -0.20
C ASN A 246 25.22 -4.77 1.32
N LYS A 247 26.20 -5.56 1.77
CA LYS A 247 26.33 -5.95 3.18
C LYS A 247 26.38 -4.76 4.14
N ALA A 248 27.09 -3.68 3.79
CA ALA A 248 27.21 -2.52 4.66
C ALA A 248 25.87 -1.77 4.84
N ASN A 249 25.10 -1.60 3.77
CA ASN A 249 23.77 -0.99 3.84
C ASN A 249 22.78 -1.88 4.60
N GLU A 250 22.79 -3.20 4.35
CA GLU A 250 21.98 -4.16 5.08
C GLU A 250 22.26 -4.12 6.59
N GLU A 251 23.52 -4.28 7.00
CA GLU A 251 23.93 -4.28 8.41
C GLU A 251 23.58 -2.96 9.10
N LEU A 252 23.78 -1.82 8.42
CA LEU A 252 23.47 -0.51 8.97
C LEU A 252 21.96 -0.30 9.18
N ILE A 253 21.12 -0.77 8.25
CA ILE A 253 19.65 -0.70 8.40
C ILE A 253 19.21 -1.57 9.57
N ILE A 254 19.66 -2.82 9.63
CA ILE A 254 19.33 -3.77 10.71
C ILE A 254 19.80 -3.23 12.06
N GLN A 255 21.03 -2.70 12.14
CA GLN A 255 21.59 -2.13 13.37
C GLN A 255 20.75 -0.95 13.86
N ARG A 256 20.41 0.00 12.98
CA ARG A 256 19.58 1.16 13.35
C ARG A 256 18.20 0.74 13.81
N ALA A 257 17.55 -0.19 13.10
CA ALA A 257 16.23 -0.68 13.47
C ALA A 257 16.27 -1.41 14.84
N THR A 258 17.33 -2.18 15.08
CA THR A 258 17.56 -2.85 16.38
C THR A 258 17.75 -1.83 17.50
N ASN A 259 18.59 -0.81 17.28
CA ASN A 259 18.84 0.25 18.26
C ASN A 259 17.56 1.05 18.56
N TYR A 260 16.80 1.40 17.52
CA TYR A 260 15.51 2.05 17.64
C TYR A 260 14.57 1.22 18.51
N TYR A 261 14.38 -0.07 18.19
CA TYR A 261 13.52 -0.96 18.95
C TYR A 261 13.96 -1.10 20.42
N ASN A 262 15.26 -1.30 20.67
CA ASN A 262 15.78 -1.42 22.03
C ASN A 262 15.57 -0.12 22.84
N GLY A 263 15.65 1.04 22.20
CA GLY A 263 15.36 2.34 22.82
C GLY A 263 13.88 2.59 23.14
N LEU A 264 12.97 1.76 22.63
CA LEU A 264 11.56 1.80 23.03
C LEU A 264 11.33 1.15 24.39
N GLN A 265 12.17 0.16 24.76
CA GLN A 265 12.02 -0.64 25.98
C GLN A 265 12.61 0.04 27.23
N THR A 266 13.39 1.12 27.04
CA THR A 266 14.06 1.85 28.11
C THR A 266 13.26 3.05 28.62
N LYS A 267 12.05 3.26 28.09
CA LYS A 267 11.11 4.32 28.49
C LYS A 267 9.95 3.74 29.29
#